data_AF-A0A517TUY7-F1
#
_entry.id   AF-A0A517TUY7-F1
#
_cell.length_a   1.000
_cell.length_b   1.000
_cell.length_c   1.000
_cell.angle_alpha   90.00
_cell.angle_beta   90.00
_cell.angle_gamma   90.00
#
_symmetry.space_group_name_H-M   'P 1'
#
loop_
_entity.id
_entity.type
_entity.pdbx_description
1 polymer ?
#
loop_
_entity_poly.entity_id
_entity_poly.type
_entity_poly.pdbx_seq_one_letter_code
_entity_poly.pdbx_strand_id
1 'polypeptide(L)'
;MHRSSDEVAIQAIIFGTLGFRASLEVTEHPRSSEICSRLLPWLEQLNLGDHVEEFHREILNTPHGELPQEFETEAVWRGEAAYFLGWAIQLFDKPHHTMFIDPGVLTDDLRLLQPNVNELISSARLRPQKGDRRLLCVLPYGEESGSVWGDSNEGARIS
;
A
#
# COMPACT_ATOMS: atom_id res chain seq x y z
N MET A 1 -7.91 11.78 -14.71
CA MET A 1 -8.71 11.58 -13.49
C MET A 1 -7.74 11.29 -12.35
N HIS A 2 -7.65 12.18 -11.36
CA HIS A 2 -6.83 11.93 -10.17
C HIS A 2 -7.68 11.18 -9.15
N ARG A 3 -7.20 10.01 -8.68
CA ARG A 3 -7.83 9.30 -7.56
C ARG A 3 -7.44 9.98 -6.25
N SER A 4 -8.38 10.09 -5.33
CA SER A 4 -8.18 10.51 -3.95
C SER A 4 -7.43 9.43 -3.15
N SER A 5 -6.90 9.79 -1.97
CA SER A 5 -6.29 8.81 -1.04
C SER A 5 -7.25 7.69 -0.67
N ASP A 6 -8.51 8.06 -0.44
CA ASP A 6 -9.53 7.16 0.10
C ASP A 6 -9.93 6.14 -0.97
N GLU A 7 -10.09 6.58 -2.23
CA GLU A 7 -10.31 5.68 -3.37
C GLU A 7 -9.14 4.70 -3.58
N VAL A 8 -7.90 5.15 -3.36
CA VAL A 8 -6.72 4.26 -3.46
C VAL A 8 -6.70 3.25 -2.31
N ALA A 9 -7.06 3.66 -1.09
CA ALA A 9 -7.15 2.77 0.06
C ALA A 9 -8.27 1.73 -0.11
N ILE A 10 -9.45 2.15 -0.54
CA ILE A 10 -10.58 1.25 -0.86
C ILE A 10 -10.15 0.21 -1.90
N GLN A 11 -9.50 0.65 -2.99
CA GLN A 11 -9.02 -0.26 -4.02
C GLN A 11 -7.97 -1.23 -3.47
N ALA A 12 -7.04 -0.76 -2.62
CA ALA A 12 -6.03 -1.61 -2.00
C ALA A 12 -6.68 -2.70 -1.13
N ILE A 13 -7.72 -2.37 -0.36
CA ILE A 13 -8.46 -3.34 0.46
C ILE A 13 -9.16 -4.39 -0.40
N ILE A 14 -9.87 -3.98 -1.44
CA ILE A 14 -10.58 -4.90 -2.35
C ILE A 14 -9.58 -5.84 -3.02
N PHE A 15 -8.49 -5.29 -3.56
CA PHE A 15 -7.46 -6.08 -4.23
C PHE A 15 -6.69 -6.99 -3.25
N GLY A 16 -6.44 -6.53 -2.03
CA GLY A 16 -5.83 -7.35 -0.97
C GLY A 16 -6.74 -8.51 -0.58
N THR A 17 -8.06 -8.27 -0.55
CA THR A 17 -9.06 -9.31 -0.30
C THR A 17 -9.06 -10.37 -1.40
N LEU A 18 -8.89 -9.98 -2.66
CA LEU A 18 -8.73 -10.93 -3.78
C LEU A 18 -7.42 -11.73 -3.68
N GLY A 19 -6.30 -11.06 -3.39
CA GLY A 19 -5.03 -11.74 -3.15
C GLY A 19 -5.10 -12.76 -2.01
N PHE A 20 -5.77 -12.39 -0.91
CA PHE A 20 -6.02 -13.28 0.21
C PHE A 20 -6.98 -14.42 -0.16
N ARG A 21 -8.02 -14.16 -0.97
CA ARG A 21 -8.89 -15.21 -1.52
C ARG A 21 -8.09 -16.25 -2.29
N ALA A 22 -7.11 -15.84 -3.11
CA ALA A 22 -6.26 -16.77 -3.85
C ALA A 22 -5.35 -17.59 -2.93
N SER A 23 -4.73 -16.96 -1.93
CA SER A 23 -3.84 -17.69 -1.00
C SER A 23 -4.57 -18.76 -0.20
N LEU A 24 -5.87 -18.57 0.07
CA LEU A 24 -6.70 -19.58 0.73
C LEU A 24 -6.90 -20.84 -0.11
N GLU A 25 -6.84 -20.79 -1.45
CA GLU A 25 -6.97 -21.98 -2.31
C GLU A 25 -5.83 -22.99 -2.12
N VAL A 26 -4.63 -22.49 -1.86
CA VAL A 26 -3.43 -23.32 -1.63
C VAL A 26 -3.16 -23.57 -0.14
N THR A 27 -3.99 -23.00 0.76
CA THR A 27 -3.83 -23.14 2.20
C THR A 27 -4.63 -24.33 2.73
N GLU A 28 -3.92 -25.36 3.18
CA GLU A 28 -4.51 -26.53 3.86
C GLU A 28 -4.89 -26.20 5.31
N HIS A 29 -6.03 -25.53 5.49
CA HIS A 29 -6.57 -25.23 6.81
C HIS A 29 -8.09 -25.50 6.87
N PRO A 30 -8.61 -26.16 7.91
CA PRO A 30 -10.05 -26.49 8.02
C PRO A 30 -10.99 -25.28 7.93
N ARG A 31 -10.49 -24.08 8.21
CA ARG A 31 -11.24 -22.83 8.18
C ARG A 31 -11.15 -22.06 6.86
N SER A 32 -10.38 -22.52 5.87
CA SER A 32 -10.23 -21.79 4.59
C SER A 32 -11.58 -21.55 3.91
N SER A 33 -12.44 -22.59 3.86
CA SER A 33 -13.81 -22.47 3.32
C SER A 33 -14.68 -21.47 4.09
N GLU A 34 -14.65 -21.51 5.44
CA GLU A 34 -15.37 -20.56 6.29
C GLU A 34 -14.90 -19.12 6.00
N ILE A 35 -13.59 -18.89 5.92
CA ILE A 35 -13.01 -17.57 5.68
C ILE A 35 -13.39 -17.06 4.29
N CYS A 36 -13.26 -17.87 3.24
CA CYS A 36 -13.66 -17.50 1.88
C CYS A 36 -15.11 -16.99 1.83
N SER A 37 -16.03 -17.71 2.49
CA SER A 37 -17.46 -17.34 2.52
C SER A 37 -17.75 -16.00 3.21
N ARG A 38 -16.79 -15.46 3.98
CA ARG A 38 -16.94 -14.23 4.76
C ARG A 38 -16.36 -13.00 4.07
N LEU A 39 -15.56 -13.14 3.01
CA LEU A 39 -14.82 -12.03 2.40
C LEU A 39 -15.74 -10.97 1.78
N LEU A 40 -16.67 -11.38 0.91
CA LEU A 40 -17.62 -10.43 0.30
C LEU A 40 -18.59 -9.83 1.33
N PRO A 41 -19.23 -10.61 2.22
CA PRO A 41 -20.07 -10.04 3.28
C PRO A 41 -19.32 -9.04 4.16
N TRP A 42 -18.04 -9.26 4.44
CA TRP A 42 -17.22 -8.31 5.19
C TRP A 42 -17.01 -7.00 4.42
N LEU A 43 -16.71 -7.04 3.12
CA LEU A 43 -16.63 -5.83 2.29
C LEU A 43 -17.96 -5.06 2.25
N GLU A 44 -19.08 -5.78 2.20
CA GLU A 44 -20.42 -5.18 2.20
C GLU A 44 -20.76 -4.51 3.54
N GLN A 45 -20.38 -5.14 4.67
CA GLN A 45 -20.52 -4.53 6.01
C GLN A 45 -19.75 -3.22 6.18
N LEU A 46 -18.68 -3.03 5.38
CA LEU A 46 -17.89 -1.81 5.35
C LEU A 46 -18.44 -0.77 4.36
N ASN A 47 -19.57 -1.03 3.71
CA ASN A 47 -20.11 -0.25 2.59
C ASN A 47 -19.16 -0.16 1.39
N LEU A 48 -18.29 -1.15 1.20
CA LEU A 48 -17.36 -1.22 0.05
C LEU A 48 -17.89 -2.09 -1.08
N GLY A 49 -19.04 -2.76 -0.89
CA GLY A 49 -19.64 -3.64 -1.89
C GLY A 49 -19.80 -2.97 -3.25
N ASP A 50 -20.31 -1.74 -3.30
CA ASP A 50 -20.55 -1.02 -4.56
C ASP A 50 -19.27 -0.68 -5.34
N HIS A 51 -18.11 -0.76 -4.69
CA HIS A 51 -16.80 -0.60 -5.34
C HIS A 51 -16.23 -1.91 -5.88
N VAL A 52 -16.84 -3.05 -5.56
CA VAL A 52 -16.41 -4.37 -6.08
C VAL A 52 -17.02 -4.57 -7.46
N GLU A 53 -16.16 -4.56 -8.47
CA GLU A 53 -16.54 -4.86 -9.87
C GLU A 53 -17.14 -6.27 -9.98
N GLU A 54 -18.05 -6.47 -10.93
CA GLU A 54 -18.79 -7.73 -11.10
C GLU A 54 -17.86 -8.94 -11.21
N PHE A 55 -16.81 -8.83 -12.03
CA PHE A 55 -15.81 -9.88 -12.18
C PHE A 55 -15.11 -10.24 -10.85
N HIS A 56 -14.80 -9.26 -10.00
CA HIS A 56 -14.23 -9.51 -8.68
C HIS A 56 -15.25 -10.13 -7.71
N ARG A 57 -16.55 -9.81 -7.84
CA ARG A 57 -17.61 -10.47 -7.08
C ARG A 57 -17.72 -11.93 -7.43
N GLU A 58 -17.62 -12.29 -8.71
CA GLU A 58 -17.61 -13.69 -9.15
C GLU A 58 -16.46 -14.48 -8.49
N ILE A 59 -15.25 -13.92 -8.47
CA ILE A 59 -14.09 -14.51 -7.77
C ILE A 59 -14.40 -14.72 -6.28
N LEU A 60 -14.92 -13.70 -5.59
CA LEU A 60 -15.18 -13.77 -4.15
C LEU A 60 -16.34 -14.71 -3.78
N ASN A 61 -17.31 -14.88 -4.68
CA ASN A 61 -18.45 -15.79 -4.47
C ASN A 61 -18.16 -17.24 -4.85
N THR A 62 -17.09 -17.49 -5.61
CA THR A 62 -16.74 -18.84 -6.02
C THR A 62 -16.35 -19.69 -4.80
N PRO A 63 -16.97 -20.86 -4.57
CA PRO A 63 -16.67 -21.72 -3.44
C PRO A 63 -15.18 -22.06 -3.32
N HIS A 64 -14.71 -22.28 -2.09
CA HIS A 64 -13.34 -22.70 -1.85
C HIS A 64 -13.04 -24.07 -2.48
N GLY A 65 -11.93 -24.20 -3.18
CA GLY A 65 -11.54 -25.40 -3.94
C GLY A 65 -12.16 -25.48 -5.34
N GLU A 66 -13.00 -24.52 -5.71
CA GLU A 66 -13.68 -24.47 -7.01
C GLU A 66 -13.26 -23.24 -7.85
N LEU A 67 -12.23 -22.50 -7.41
CA LEU A 67 -11.78 -21.30 -8.12
C LEU A 67 -11.10 -21.69 -9.45
N PRO A 68 -11.61 -21.24 -10.62
CA PRO A 68 -10.95 -21.52 -11.90
C PRO A 68 -9.54 -20.91 -11.93
N GLN A 69 -8.61 -21.56 -12.63
CA GLN A 69 -7.22 -21.12 -12.72
C GLN A 69 -7.07 -19.66 -13.22
N GLU A 70 -7.95 -19.21 -14.11
CA GLU A 70 -7.95 -17.83 -14.61
C GLU A 70 -8.33 -16.82 -13.50
N PHE A 71 -9.29 -17.18 -12.66
CA PHE A 71 -9.72 -16.37 -11.51
C PHE A 71 -8.67 -16.35 -10.41
N GLU A 72 -8.02 -17.49 -10.15
CA GLU A 72 -6.88 -17.58 -9.24
C GLU A 72 -5.73 -16.68 -9.71
N THR A 73 -5.38 -16.75 -10.99
CA THR A 73 -4.31 -15.93 -11.60
C THR A 73 -4.63 -14.44 -11.45
N GLU A 74 -5.84 -14.02 -11.81
CA GLU A 74 -6.28 -12.63 -11.62
C GLU A 74 -6.17 -12.21 -10.15
N ALA A 75 -6.72 -13.02 -9.23
CA ALA A 75 -6.75 -12.71 -7.82
C ALA A 75 -5.34 -12.54 -7.23
N VAL A 76 -4.37 -13.36 -7.64
CA VAL A 76 -2.95 -13.20 -7.31
C VAL A 76 -2.42 -11.85 -7.82
N TRP A 77 -2.65 -11.52 -9.10
CA TRP A 77 -2.20 -10.23 -9.66
C TRP A 77 -2.83 -9.02 -8.97
N ARG A 78 -4.09 -9.14 -8.55
CA ARG A 78 -4.74 -8.10 -7.73
C ARG A 78 -4.09 -8.00 -6.35
N GLY A 79 -3.73 -9.11 -5.70
CA GLY A 79 -2.93 -9.08 -4.48
C GLY A 79 -1.63 -8.27 -4.63
N GLU A 80 -0.87 -8.52 -5.69
CA GLU A 80 0.35 -7.76 -6.00
C GLU A 80 0.05 -6.26 -6.22
N ALA A 81 -1.01 -5.94 -6.97
CA ALA A 81 -1.47 -4.57 -7.16
C ALA A 81 -1.90 -3.91 -5.84
N ALA A 82 -2.51 -4.65 -4.91
CA ALA A 82 -2.91 -4.16 -3.59
C ALA A 82 -1.71 -3.63 -2.81
N TYR A 83 -0.60 -4.37 -2.81
CA TYR A 83 0.63 -3.94 -2.16
C TYR A 83 1.21 -2.68 -2.81
N PHE A 84 1.19 -2.59 -4.14
CA PHE A 84 1.62 -1.37 -4.81
C PHE A 84 0.75 -0.15 -4.43
N LEU A 85 -0.57 -0.35 -4.33
CA LEU A 85 -1.49 0.70 -3.87
C LEU A 85 -1.24 1.05 -2.40
N GLY A 86 -0.99 0.06 -1.54
CA GLY A 86 -0.60 0.29 -0.14
C GLY A 86 0.71 1.06 -0.03
N TRP A 87 1.71 0.79 -0.88
CA TRP A 87 2.93 1.61 -0.98
C TRP A 87 2.61 3.06 -1.38
N ALA A 88 1.66 3.25 -2.30
CA ALA A 88 1.21 4.56 -2.75
C ALA A 88 0.50 5.36 -1.65
N ILE A 89 -0.18 4.72 -0.70
CA ILE A 89 -0.78 5.37 0.49
C ILE A 89 0.11 5.33 1.73
N GLN A 90 1.41 5.04 1.55
CA GLN A 90 2.41 5.00 2.62
C GLN A 90 2.20 3.91 3.68
N LEU A 91 1.41 2.88 3.37
CA LEU A 91 1.21 1.73 4.25
C LEU A 91 2.35 0.73 4.14
N PHE A 92 2.86 0.49 2.93
CA PHE A 92 3.95 -0.46 2.68
C PHE A 92 5.25 0.23 2.25
N ASP A 93 6.33 -0.54 2.40
CA ASP A 93 7.60 -0.26 1.74
C ASP A 93 7.50 -0.45 0.23
N LYS A 94 8.49 0.11 -0.49
CA LYS A 94 8.52 0.01 -1.95
C LYS A 94 8.61 -1.47 -2.36
N PRO A 95 7.71 -1.98 -3.22
CA PRO A 95 7.76 -3.38 -3.65
C PRO A 95 9.07 -3.69 -4.38
N HIS A 96 9.59 -4.89 -4.14
CA HIS A 96 10.72 -5.41 -4.90
C HIS A 96 10.23 -5.95 -6.23
N HIS A 97 10.82 -5.51 -7.35
CA HIS A 97 10.35 -5.80 -8.70
C HIS A 97 10.54 -7.26 -9.17
N THR A 98 11.07 -8.14 -8.32
CA THR A 98 11.39 -9.54 -8.66
C THR A 98 10.93 -10.54 -7.61
N MET A 99 10.27 -10.08 -6.54
CA MET A 99 9.80 -10.95 -5.47
C MET A 99 8.29 -10.87 -5.42
N PHE A 100 7.65 -12.02 -5.29
CA PHE A 100 6.24 -12.10 -4.95
C PHE A 100 6.01 -11.55 -3.55
N ILE A 101 4.82 -10.99 -3.36
CA ILE A 101 4.39 -10.44 -2.09
C ILE A 101 3.81 -11.57 -1.24
N ASP A 102 4.18 -11.58 0.03
CA ASP A 102 3.58 -12.50 1.00
C ASP A 102 2.12 -12.06 1.28
N PRO A 103 1.12 -12.92 0.99
CA PRO A 103 -0.29 -12.62 1.28
C PRO A 103 -0.57 -12.37 2.77
N GLY A 104 0.26 -12.89 3.68
CA GLY A 104 0.16 -12.64 5.11
C GLY A 104 0.34 -11.16 5.45
N VAL A 105 1.32 -10.50 4.81
CA VAL A 105 1.58 -9.06 4.99
C VAL A 105 0.37 -8.22 4.55
N LEU A 106 -0.28 -8.60 3.45
CA LEU A 106 -1.50 -7.93 3.00
C LEU A 106 -2.63 -8.07 4.04
N THR A 107 -2.78 -9.27 4.61
CA THR A 107 -3.84 -9.55 5.59
C THR A 107 -3.68 -8.71 6.85
N ASP A 108 -2.46 -8.62 7.37
CA ASP A 108 -2.18 -7.91 8.62
C ASP A 108 -2.25 -6.39 8.44
N ASP A 109 -1.55 -5.84 7.45
CA ASP A 109 -1.39 -4.40 7.31
C ASP A 109 -2.62 -3.72 6.69
N LEU A 110 -3.34 -4.39 5.77
CA LEU A 110 -4.64 -3.90 5.29
C LEU A 110 -5.77 -4.21 6.28
N ARG A 111 -5.48 -4.88 7.39
CA ARG A 111 -6.44 -5.23 8.44
C ARG A 111 -7.64 -6.00 7.88
N LEU A 112 -7.38 -6.96 6.99
CA LEU A 112 -8.44 -7.74 6.35
C LEU A 112 -9.23 -8.52 7.41
N LEU A 113 -10.54 -8.52 7.29
CA LEU A 113 -11.48 -9.13 8.25
C LEU A 113 -11.45 -8.52 9.67
N GLN A 114 -10.82 -7.36 9.86
CA GLN A 114 -10.82 -6.62 11.13
C GLN A 114 -11.85 -5.46 11.10
N PRO A 115 -12.41 -5.06 12.26
CA PRO A 115 -13.46 -4.03 12.33
C PRO A 115 -12.94 -2.59 12.12
N ASN A 116 -11.64 -2.35 12.28
CA ASN A 116 -11.01 -1.03 12.29
C ASN A 116 -10.39 -0.63 10.93
N VAL A 117 -10.82 -1.23 9.83
CA VAL A 117 -10.31 -0.89 8.49
C VAL A 117 -10.79 0.49 8.01
N ASN A 118 -11.94 0.98 8.50
CA ASN A 118 -12.43 2.32 8.18
C ASN A 118 -11.47 3.42 8.65
N GLU A 119 -10.76 3.19 9.76
CA GLU A 119 -9.71 4.10 10.22
C GLU A 119 -8.56 4.17 9.22
N LEU A 120 -8.19 3.04 8.61
CA LEU A 120 -7.15 2.97 7.57
C LEU A 120 -7.57 3.80 6.34
N ILE A 121 -8.82 3.67 5.89
CA ILE A 121 -9.34 4.46 4.76
C ILE A 121 -9.27 5.96 5.07
N SER A 122 -9.82 6.39 6.20
CA SER A 122 -9.86 7.83 6.58
C SER A 122 -8.49 8.46 6.86
N SER A 123 -7.53 7.65 7.31
CA SER A 123 -6.17 8.08 7.62
C SER A 123 -5.20 7.97 6.44
N ALA A 124 -5.60 7.32 5.34
CA ALA A 124 -4.76 7.12 4.16
C ALA A 124 -4.25 8.44 3.60
N ARG A 125 -2.97 8.47 3.20
CA ARG A 125 -2.33 9.64 2.59
C ARG A 125 -1.51 9.22 1.40
N LEU A 126 -1.81 9.78 0.23
CA LEU A 126 -0.99 9.56 -0.95
C LEU A 126 0.45 10.03 -0.68
N ARG A 127 1.40 9.17 -1.07
CA ARG A 127 2.82 9.48 -1.04
C ARG A 127 3.07 10.70 -1.93
N PRO A 128 3.83 11.70 -1.46
CA PRO A 128 4.14 12.87 -2.27
C PRO A 128 4.90 12.46 -3.53
N GLN A 129 4.52 13.04 -4.67
CA GLN A 129 5.22 12.78 -5.92
C GLN A 129 6.65 13.31 -5.80
N LYS A 130 7.64 12.51 -6.20
CA LYS A 130 9.05 12.92 -6.21
C LYS A 130 9.22 14.04 -7.26
N GLY A 131 9.09 15.29 -6.82
CA GLY A 131 8.99 16.47 -7.69
C GLY A 131 8.04 17.55 -7.18
N ASP A 132 7.14 17.23 -6.24
CA ASP A 132 6.33 18.22 -5.52
C ASP A 132 7.17 18.92 -4.44
N ARG A 133 8.22 19.61 -4.90
CA ARG A 133 8.84 20.68 -4.15
C ARG A 133 7.85 21.84 -4.17
N ARG A 134 6.85 21.81 -3.27
CA ARG A 134 6.40 23.07 -2.68
C ARG A 134 7.62 23.65 -1.99
N LEU A 135 8.33 24.50 -2.74
CA LEU A 135 9.30 25.45 -2.22
C LEU A 135 8.56 26.24 -1.14
N LEU A 136 8.64 25.79 0.11
CA LEU A 136 8.56 26.68 1.24
C LEU A 136 9.81 27.54 1.17
N CYS A 137 9.75 28.57 0.32
CA CYS A 137 10.60 29.74 0.40
C CYS A 137 10.27 30.45 1.71
N VAL A 138 10.85 30.01 2.83
CA VAL A 138 11.15 30.88 3.97
C VAL A 138 12.37 30.32 4.69
N LEU A 139 13.56 30.65 4.20
CA LEU A 139 14.68 30.92 5.10
C LEU A 139 15.27 32.26 4.66
N PRO A 140 15.16 33.33 5.46
CA PRO A 140 15.95 34.53 5.24
C PRO A 140 17.38 34.17 5.64
N TYR A 141 18.24 33.88 4.66
CA TYR A 141 19.67 33.97 4.90
C TYR A 141 19.98 35.47 4.97
N GLY A 142 20.14 35.94 6.22
CA GLY A 142 20.59 37.27 6.51
C GLY A 142 21.95 37.53 5.88
N GLU A 143 22.07 38.72 5.31
CA GLU A 143 23.33 39.35 4.94
C GLU A 143 24.26 39.41 6.16
N GLU A 144 25.46 38.85 6.03
CA GLU A 144 26.63 39.44 6.68
C GLU A 144 27.73 39.62 5.64
N SER A 145 27.74 40.83 5.11
CA SER A 145 28.87 41.48 4.46
C SER A 145 30.08 41.55 5.41
N GLY A 146 31.28 41.24 4.91
CA GLY A 146 32.51 41.64 5.61
C GLY A 146 33.77 40.89 5.23
N SER A 147 34.33 41.16 4.05
CA SER A 147 35.73 40.83 3.73
C SER A 147 36.67 41.61 4.65
N VAL A 148 37.84 41.08 5.02
CA VAL A 148 39.14 41.78 4.87
C VAL A 148 40.27 40.74 5.00
N TRP A 149 41.23 40.92 4.10
CA TRP A 149 42.48 40.20 3.89
C TRP A 149 43.44 40.23 5.09
N GLY A 150 44.25 39.17 5.20
CA GLY A 150 45.40 39.11 6.09
C GLY A 150 46.32 37.96 5.71
N ASP A 151 47.03 38.12 4.58
CA ASP A 151 48.26 37.39 4.30
C ASP A 151 49.32 37.73 5.35
N SER A 152 50.13 36.72 5.74
CA SER A 152 51.59 36.75 5.85
C SER A 152 52.14 35.83 6.96
N ASN A 153 53.13 35.03 6.55
CA ASN A 153 54.37 34.70 7.30
C ASN A 153 54.29 33.79 8.53
N GLU A 154 55.32 33.03 8.93
CA GLU A 154 56.60 32.53 8.40
C GLU A 154 57.14 31.65 9.55
N GLY A 155 57.74 30.49 9.25
CA GLY A 155 58.91 30.00 9.98
C GLY A 155 58.81 29.32 11.37
N ALA A 156 59.82 28.45 11.56
CA ALA A 156 60.39 27.88 12.80
C ALA A 156 59.69 26.63 13.42
N ARG A 157 60.25 25.42 13.31
CA ARG A 157 61.44 24.82 13.99
C ARG A 157 61.17 24.25 15.39
N ILE A 158 61.49 22.96 15.52
CA ILE A 158 62.08 22.22 16.66
C ILE A 158 61.19 21.95 17.87
N SER A 159 60.89 20.67 18.11
CA SER A 159 61.45 19.85 19.21
C SER A 159 61.24 18.37 18.94
#